data_AF-A0A817JSB7-F1
#
_entry.id   AF-A0A817JSB7-F1
#
_cell.length_a   1.000
_cell.length_b   1.000
_cell.length_c   1.000
_cell.angle_alpha   90.00
_cell.angle_beta   90.00
_cell.angle_gamma   90.00
#
_symmetry.space_group_name_H-M   'P 1'
#
loop_
_entity.id
_entity.type
_entity.pdbx_description
1 polymer ?
#
loop_
_entity_poly.entity_id
_entity_poly.type
_entity_poly.pdbx_seq_one_letter_code
_entity_poly.pdbx_strand_id
1 'polypeptide(L)'
;MILCLPVFFIVSGLKDLKVMKTANTSFVNFYRDSLTTLADSTDRLFGTAVVAHWTYEDGSAVIDFDKTRQQIRSLMIDLFAEHESESVQHTMYDMGKLVLNNVKSISKIHFTMPNLHCLPVFFIVSVGNTLELSASA
;
A
#
# COMPACT_ATOMS: atom_id res chain seq x y z
N MET A 1 31.35 19.25 31.05
CA MET A 1 30.09 18.61 31.47
C MET A 1 29.17 18.60 30.26
N ILE A 2 29.16 17.51 29.50
CA ILE A 2 28.29 17.36 28.33
C ILE A 2 26.89 17.07 28.88
N LEU A 3 25.99 18.03 28.80
CA LEU A 3 24.57 17.83 29.07
C LEU A 3 24.05 16.82 28.05
N CYS A 4 23.85 15.58 28.48
CA CYS A 4 23.10 14.58 27.73
C CYS A 4 21.62 14.99 27.84
N LEU A 5 21.21 15.94 27.01
CA LEU A 5 19.79 16.29 26.88
C LEU A 5 19.05 15.06 26.36
N PRO A 6 17.84 14.75 26.88
CA PRO A 6 17.05 13.64 26.37
C PRO A 6 16.74 13.89 24.90
N VAL A 7 17.20 12.99 24.04
CA VAL A 7 16.84 12.96 22.62
C VAL A 7 15.42 12.43 22.53
N PHE A 8 14.50 13.23 22.01
CA PHE A 8 13.14 12.81 21.73
C PHE A 8 12.89 12.85 20.23
N PHE A 9 12.08 11.92 19.73
CA PHE A 9 11.67 11.88 18.33
C PHE A 9 10.17 12.12 18.24
N ILE A 10 9.76 12.93 17.26
CA ILE A 10 8.35 13.14 16.96
C ILE A 10 7.94 12.14 15.88
N VAL A 11 6.85 11.41 16.14
CA VAL A 11 6.25 10.47 15.19
C VAL A 11 4.82 10.90 14.90
N SER A 12 4.50 11.05 13.62
CA SER A 12 3.14 11.29 13.13
C SER A 12 2.70 10.14 12.23
N GLY A 13 1.41 10.12 11.87
CA GLY A 13 0.90 9.06 11.02
C GLY A 13 -0.51 9.26 10.48
N LEU A 14 -0.91 8.27 9.67
CA LEU A 14 -2.26 8.04 9.18
C LEU A 14 -2.69 6.63 9.57
N LYS A 15 -3.98 6.47 9.88
CA LYS A 15 -4.62 5.19 10.13
C LYS A 15 -5.93 5.14 9.36
N ASP A 16 -6.36 3.94 9.00
CA ASP A 16 -7.67 3.66 8.41
C ASP A 16 -7.93 4.37 7.07
N LEU A 17 -6.86 4.66 6.31
CA LEU A 17 -6.97 5.16 4.94
C LEU A 17 -7.31 3.99 4.00
N LYS A 18 -8.61 3.79 3.74
CA LYS A 18 -9.10 2.75 2.84
C LYS A 18 -9.05 3.24 1.40
N VAL A 19 -8.35 2.49 0.54
CA VAL A 19 -8.23 2.76 -0.89
C VAL A 19 -8.36 1.45 -1.66
N MET A 20 -8.84 1.54 -2.91
CA MET A 20 -8.99 0.39 -3.79
C MET A 20 -8.66 0.78 -5.23
N LYS A 21 -7.92 -0.09 -5.92
CA LYS A 21 -7.80 -0.09 -7.38
C LYS A 21 -8.62 -1.22 -7.96
N THR A 22 -9.25 -0.96 -9.10
CA THR A 22 -10.05 -1.95 -9.81
C THR A 22 -9.34 -2.57 -11.02
N ALA A 23 -8.17 -2.07 -11.39
CA ALA A 23 -7.36 -2.54 -12.51
C ALA A 23 -5.88 -2.16 -12.30
N ASN A 24 -5.02 -2.59 -13.23
CA ASN A 24 -3.57 -2.34 -13.25
C ASN A 24 -2.87 -2.90 -12.01
N THR A 25 -3.33 -4.05 -11.53
CA THR A 25 -2.69 -4.75 -10.43
C THR A 25 -2.58 -6.23 -10.76
N SER A 26 -1.35 -6.73 -10.74
CA SER A 26 -1.02 -8.11 -11.02
C SER A 26 -0.39 -8.76 -9.80
N PHE A 27 -0.42 -10.09 -9.78
CA PHE A 27 0.37 -10.89 -8.88
C PHE A 27 0.66 -12.22 -9.57
N VAL A 28 1.87 -12.30 -10.13
CA VAL A 28 2.32 -13.40 -10.97
C VAL A 28 3.72 -13.84 -10.59
N ASN A 29 4.18 -14.99 -11.10
CA ASN A 29 5.57 -15.46 -10.98
C ASN A 29 6.09 -15.62 -9.53
N PHE A 30 5.19 -15.83 -8.56
CA PHE A 30 5.58 -16.17 -7.19
C PHE A 30 6.07 -17.61 -7.09
N TYR A 31 6.84 -17.89 -6.04
CA TYR A 31 7.32 -19.24 -5.74
C TYR A 31 6.16 -20.20 -5.55
N ARG A 32 6.26 -21.40 -6.13
CA ARG A 32 5.25 -22.45 -6.04
C ARG A 32 5.84 -23.72 -5.44
N ASP A 33 5.12 -24.25 -4.47
CA ASP A 33 5.36 -25.54 -3.85
C ASP A 33 4.12 -26.45 -3.94
N SER A 34 4.17 -27.59 -3.25
CA SER A 34 3.06 -28.55 -3.17
C SER A 34 1.78 -28.00 -2.52
N LEU A 35 1.86 -26.89 -1.78
CA LEU A 35 0.73 -26.28 -1.08
C LEU A 35 0.19 -25.05 -1.80
N THR A 36 0.82 -24.64 -2.90
CA THR A 36 0.47 -23.43 -3.62
C THR A 36 -0.69 -23.67 -4.58
N THR A 37 -1.88 -23.20 -4.23
CA THR A 37 -3.09 -23.30 -5.06
C THR A 37 -3.45 -21.98 -5.76
N LEU A 38 -2.82 -20.88 -5.37
CA LEU A 38 -3.10 -19.56 -5.92
C LEU A 38 -2.72 -19.53 -7.41
N ALA A 39 -3.66 -19.10 -8.25
CA ALA A 39 -3.41 -18.86 -9.66
C ALA A 39 -2.68 -17.53 -9.86
N ASP A 40 -1.92 -17.44 -10.95
CA ASP A 40 -1.44 -16.13 -11.43
C ASP A 40 -2.65 -15.25 -11.81
N SER A 41 -2.52 -13.96 -11.53
CA SER A 41 -3.51 -12.96 -11.92
C SER A 41 -2.78 -11.78 -12.56
N THR A 42 -3.02 -11.57 -13.85
CA THR A 42 -2.45 -10.46 -14.61
C THR A 42 -3.24 -9.16 -14.39
N ASP A 43 -4.49 -9.27 -13.95
CA ASP A 43 -5.29 -8.15 -13.45
C ASP A 43 -6.20 -8.60 -12.29
N ARG A 44 -6.27 -7.81 -11.23
CA ARG A 44 -7.12 -8.02 -10.05
C ARG A 44 -7.43 -6.73 -9.32
N LEU A 45 -8.43 -6.80 -8.45
CA LEU A 45 -8.70 -5.79 -7.44
C LEU A 45 -7.58 -5.74 -6.41
N PHE A 46 -7.18 -4.53 -6.01
CA PHE A 46 -6.26 -4.30 -4.91
C PHE A 46 -6.87 -3.30 -3.92
N GLY A 47 -7.43 -3.84 -2.83
CA GLY A 47 -7.90 -3.06 -1.69
C GLY A 47 -6.89 -3.08 -0.54
N THR A 48 -6.74 -1.95 0.16
CA THR A 48 -5.97 -1.91 1.41
C THR A 48 -6.51 -0.87 2.40
N ALA A 49 -6.20 -1.05 3.68
CA ALA A 49 -6.44 -0.06 4.73
C ALA A 49 -5.07 0.43 5.23
N VAL A 50 -4.54 1.47 4.60
CA VAL A 50 -3.17 1.93 4.85
C VAL A 50 -3.05 2.49 6.26
N VAL A 51 -2.06 1.99 6.98
CA VAL A 51 -1.49 2.60 8.18
C VAL A 51 -0.07 3.03 7.86
N ALA A 52 0.25 4.29 8.10
CA ALA A 52 1.57 4.85 7.85
C ALA A 52 2.04 5.66 9.06
N HIS A 53 3.29 5.46 9.49
CA HIS A 53 3.92 6.24 10.54
C HIS A 53 5.24 6.79 10.02
N TRP A 54 5.52 8.06 10.26
CA TRP A 54 6.80 8.68 9.90
C TRP A 54 7.43 9.39 11.09
N THR A 55 8.75 9.36 11.13
CA THR A 55 9.54 10.04 12.16
C THR A 55 10.17 11.27 11.56
N TYR A 56 10.00 12.41 12.22
CA TYR A 56 10.63 13.65 11.80
C TYR A 56 12.15 13.62 12.06
N GLU A 57 12.90 14.37 11.26
CA GLU A 57 14.32 14.63 11.51
C GLU A 57 14.50 15.48 12.79
N ASP A 58 15.63 15.30 13.49
CA ASP A 58 15.94 16.04 14.71
C ASP A 58 16.21 17.52 14.39
N GLY A 59 15.53 18.40 15.13
CA GLY A 59 14.93 19.62 14.57
C GLY A 59 15.62 20.93 14.93
N SER A 60 16.56 21.37 14.09
CA SER A 60 16.95 22.80 14.07
C SER A 60 15.96 23.69 13.31
N ALA A 61 14.94 23.13 12.66
CA ALA A 61 13.99 23.84 11.80
C ALA A 61 12.54 23.76 12.31
N VAL A 62 11.77 24.83 12.06
CA VAL A 62 10.32 24.87 12.32
C VAL A 62 9.59 24.01 11.29
N ILE A 63 8.92 22.94 11.75
CA ILE A 63 8.17 22.00 10.91
C ILE A 63 6.68 22.38 10.90
N ASP A 64 6.10 22.54 9.71
CA ASP A 64 4.65 22.61 9.53
C ASP A 64 4.08 21.19 9.45
N PHE A 65 3.57 20.69 10.58
CA PHE A 65 3.07 19.33 10.71
C PHE A 65 1.85 19.05 9.84
N ASP A 66 0.93 20.01 9.72
CA ASP A 66 -0.32 19.85 8.97
C ASP A 66 -0.04 19.80 7.47
N LYS A 67 0.76 20.74 6.97
CA LYS A 67 1.17 20.74 5.56
C LYS A 67 1.95 19.48 5.21
N THR A 68 2.86 19.05 6.09
CA THR A 68 3.63 17.82 5.88
C THR A 68 2.71 16.60 5.81
N ARG A 69 1.76 16.48 6.73
CA ARG A 69 0.79 15.37 6.76
C ARG A 69 -0.08 15.35 5.49
N GLN A 70 -0.56 16.50 5.03
CA GLN A 70 -1.33 16.62 3.80
C GLN A 70 -0.51 16.20 2.58
N GLN A 71 0.73 16.68 2.47
CA GLN A 71 1.64 16.34 1.38
C GLN A 71 1.94 14.83 1.34
N ILE A 72 2.29 14.22 2.48
CA ILE A 72 2.54 12.76 2.57
C ILE A 72 1.30 11.99 2.13
N ARG A 73 0.10 12.38 2.60
CA ARG A 73 -1.15 11.73 2.21
C ARG A 73 -1.41 11.81 0.71
N SER A 74 -1.23 12.97 0.08
CA SER A 74 -1.46 13.13 -1.36
C SER A 74 -0.49 12.28 -2.17
N LEU A 75 0.82 12.36 -1.90
CA LEU A 75 1.84 11.55 -2.57
C LEU A 75 1.51 10.04 -2.53
N MET A 76 1.05 9.56 -1.38
CA MET A 76 0.67 8.16 -1.20
C MET A 76 -0.56 7.76 -2.03
N ILE A 77 -1.59 8.61 -2.08
CA ILE A 77 -2.82 8.31 -2.83
C ILE A 77 -2.57 8.41 -4.33
N ASP A 78 -1.86 9.44 -4.77
CA ASP A 78 -1.56 9.68 -6.18
C ASP A 78 -0.74 8.51 -6.73
N LEU A 79 0.34 8.12 -6.03
CA LEU A 79 1.12 6.96 -6.44
C LEU A 79 0.27 5.69 -6.39
N PHE A 80 -0.50 5.44 -5.33
CA PHE A 80 -1.35 4.26 -5.27
C PHE A 80 -2.30 4.19 -6.48
N ALA A 81 -2.93 5.30 -6.86
CA ALA A 81 -3.86 5.35 -7.99
C ALA A 81 -3.16 5.07 -9.34
N GLU A 82 -1.99 5.65 -9.60
CA GLU A 82 -1.34 5.61 -10.91
C GLU A 82 -0.42 4.39 -11.12
N HIS A 83 0.14 3.84 -10.04
CA HIS A 83 1.19 2.82 -10.10
C HIS A 83 0.70 1.46 -10.64
N GLU A 84 1.34 0.94 -11.68
CA GLU A 84 1.13 -0.45 -12.13
C GLU A 84 1.70 -1.40 -11.08
N SER A 85 0.83 -2.07 -10.33
CA SER A 85 1.24 -2.83 -9.14
C SER A 85 1.54 -4.28 -9.52
N GLU A 86 2.75 -4.76 -9.24
CA GLU A 86 3.12 -6.18 -9.38
C GLU A 86 2.96 -6.97 -8.07
N SER A 87 2.86 -6.24 -6.95
CA SER A 87 2.61 -6.78 -5.62
C SER A 87 2.29 -5.64 -4.65
N VAL A 88 1.72 -5.98 -3.49
CA VAL A 88 1.52 -5.01 -2.39
C VAL A 88 2.87 -4.41 -1.97
N GLN A 89 3.91 -5.22 -1.95
CA GLN A 89 5.27 -4.85 -1.55
C GLN A 89 5.89 -3.86 -2.52
N HIS A 90 5.70 -4.05 -3.83
CA HIS A 90 6.17 -3.12 -4.87
C HIS A 90 5.56 -1.73 -4.67
N THR A 91 4.23 -1.66 -4.60
CA THR A 91 3.53 -0.39 -4.37
C THR A 91 3.91 0.24 -3.03
N MET A 92 3.98 -0.55 -1.95
CA MET A 92 4.38 -0.07 -0.62
C MET A 92 5.79 0.54 -0.62
N TYR A 93 6.74 -0.11 -1.30
CA TYR A 93 8.12 0.36 -1.39
C TYR A 93 8.20 1.69 -2.14
N ASP A 94 7.58 1.77 -3.31
CA ASP A 94 7.62 2.99 -4.12
C ASP A 94 6.85 4.15 -3.49
N MET A 95 5.77 3.88 -2.73
CA MET A 95 5.11 4.89 -1.89
C MET A 95 6.07 5.48 -0.87
N GLY A 96 6.79 4.62 -0.14
CA GLY A 96 7.78 5.07 0.84
C GLY A 96 8.92 5.85 0.21
N LYS A 97 9.46 5.34 -0.91
CA LYS A 97 10.52 5.99 -1.67
C LYS A 97 10.10 7.37 -2.17
N LEU A 98 8.90 7.50 -2.76
CA LEU A 98 8.36 8.77 -3.23
C LEU A 98 8.23 9.78 -2.09
N VAL A 99 7.69 9.34 -0.95
CA VAL A 99 7.52 10.19 0.24
C VAL A 99 8.86 10.69 0.77
N LEU A 100 9.85 9.81 1.01
CA LEU A 100 11.18 10.20 1.49
C LEU A 100 11.94 11.10 0.50
N ASN A 101 11.68 10.95 -0.80
CA ASN A 101 12.27 11.80 -1.82
C ASN A 101 11.70 13.24 -1.82
N ASN A 102 10.42 13.41 -1.46
CA ASN A 102 9.73 14.71 -1.55
C ASN A 102 9.56 15.41 -0.19
N VAL A 103 9.68 14.70 0.93
CA VAL A 103 9.44 15.23 2.27
C VAL A 103 10.72 15.10 3.09
N LYS A 104 11.56 16.14 3.05
CA LYS A 104 12.88 16.15 3.71
C LYS A 104 12.84 16.36 5.22
N SER A 105 11.67 16.67 5.76
CA SER A 105 11.46 16.81 7.21
C SER A 105 11.34 15.48 7.95
N ILE A 106 11.34 14.33 7.24
CA ILE A 106 11.22 13.00 7.84
C ILE A 106 12.42 12.11 7.50
N SER A 107 12.82 11.29 8.46
CA SER A 107 13.96 10.36 8.36
C SER A 107 13.57 8.96 7.91
N LYS A 108 12.35 8.53 8.28
CA LYS A 108 11.82 7.20 7.98
C LYS A 108 10.30 7.21 7.92
N ILE A 109 9.77 6.27 7.14
CA ILE A 109 8.34 5.96 7.07
C ILE A 109 8.15 4.44 7.17
N HIS A 110 7.14 4.03 7.92
CA HIS A 110 6.74 2.63 8.12
C HIS A 110 5.31 2.45 7.64
N PHE A 111 5.06 1.34 6.95
CA PHE A 111 3.75 1.00 6.40
C PHE A 111 3.23 -0.32 6.95
N THR A 112 1.91 -0.37 7.16
CA THR A 112 1.14 -1.61 7.25
C THR A 112 0.01 -1.52 6.23
N MET A 113 0.02 -2.43 5.26
CA MET A 113 -0.92 -2.44 4.13
C MET A 113 -1.54 -3.83 4.01
N PRO A 114 -2.59 -4.15 4.79
CA PRO A 114 -3.28 -5.43 4.65
C PRO A 114 -3.86 -5.54 3.24
N ASN A 115 -3.72 -6.70 2.61
CA ASN A 115 -4.38 -6.98 1.35
C ASN A 115 -5.85 -7.36 1.61
N LEU A 116 -6.76 -6.44 1.32
CA LEU A 116 -8.20 -6.68 1.46
C LEU A 116 -8.67 -7.46 0.24
N HIS A 117 -8.74 -8.79 0.39
CA HIS A 117 -9.10 -9.69 -0.69
C HIS A 117 -10.56 -9.49 -1.14
N CYS A 118 -10.74 -9.14 -2.41
CA CYS A 118 -12.01 -9.18 -3.12
C CYS A 118 -11.92 -10.28 -4.18
N LEU A 119 -12.43 -11.48 -3.83
CA LEU A 119 -12.31 -12.66 -4.68
C LEU A 119 -13.38 -12.65 -5.78
N PRO A 120 -13.06 -13.10 -7.00
CA PRO A 120 -14.07 -13.32 -8.03
C PRO A 120 -15.07 -14.37 -7.56
N VAL A 121 -16.34 -14.17 -7.89
CA VAL A 121 -17.39 -15.14 -7.59
C VAL A 121 -17.51 -16.10 -8.75
N PHE A 122 -17.42 -17.39 -8.48
CA PHE A 122 -17.65 -18.43 -9.48
C PHE A 122 -19.10 -18.90 -9.41
N PHE A 123 -19.80 -18.82 -10.54
CA PHE A 123 -21.15 -19.30 -10.71
C PHE A 123 -21.16 -20.58 -11.54
N ILE A 124 -22.00 -21.53 -11.14
CA ILE A 124 -22.36 -22.66 -11.98
C ILE A 124 -23.60 -22.22 -12.76
N VAL A 125 -23.45 -22.10 -14.08
CA VAL A 125 -24.53 -21.71 -14.98
C VAL A 125 -24.90 -22.87 -15.89
N SER A 126 -26.19 -23.08 -16.08
CA SER A 126 -26.70 -24.06 -17.05
C SER A 126 -26.80 -23.39 -18.41
N VAL A 127 -26.04 -23.89 -19.38
CA VAL A 127 -26.10 -23.46 -20.78
C VAL A 127 -26.57 -24.66 -21.60
N GLY A 128 -27.85 -24.65 -21.99
CA GLY A 128 -28.50 -25.81 -22.59
C GLY A 128 -28.56 -26.99 -21.61
N ASN A 129 -28.04 -28.16 -22.02
CA ASN A 129 -27.98 -29.38 -21.19
C ASN A 129 -26.64 -29.54 -20.44
N THR A 130 -25.78 -28.52 -20.42
CA THR A 130 -24.44 -28.57 -19.83
C THR A 130 -24.30 -27.57 -18.69
N LEU A 131 -23.54 -27.93 -17.66
CA LEU A 131 -23.13 -27.02 -16.59
C LEU A 131 -21.75 -26.47 -16.89
N GLU A 132 -21.61 -25.15 -16.90
CA GLU A 132 -20.33 -24.45 -17.10
C GLU A 132 -19.98 -23.61 -15.87
N LEU A 133 -18.67 -23.56 -15.53
CA LEU A 133 -18.16 -22.69 -14.47
C LEU A 133 -17.77 -21.34 -15.09
N SER A 134 -18.43 -20.27 -14.65
CA SER A 134 -18.18 -18.90 -15.11
C SER A 134 -17.78 -18.01 -13.93
N ALA A 135 -16.82 -17.12 -14.12
CA ALA A 135 -16.42 -16.13 -13.11
C ALA A 135 -17.18 -14.81 -13.31
N SER A 136 -17.52 -14.12 -12.22
CA SER A 136 -17.97 -12.73 -12.29
C SER A 136 -16.91 -11.86 -12.97
N ALA A 137 -17.32 -11.07 -13.97
CA ALA A 137 -16.47 -10.09 -14.63
C ALA A 137 -15.89 -9.06 -13.67
#